data_AF-A0AAJ1RLU8-F1
#
_entry.id   AF-A0AAJ1RLU8-F1
#
_cell.length_a   1.000
_cell.length_b   1.000
_cell.length_c   1.000
_cell.angle_alpha   90.00
_cell.angle_beta   90.00
_cell.angle_gamma   90.00
#
_symmetry.space_group_name_H-M   'P 1'
#
loop_
_entity.id
_entity.type
_entity.pdbx_description
1 polymer ?
#
loop_
_entity_poly.entity_id
_entity_poly.type
_entity_poly.pdbx_seq_one_letter_code
_entity_poly.pdbx_strand_id
1 'polypeptide(L)' 'MIERIETSARMSKIVKHNGVAYLCGQVGDGATVAEQTRDCLSRVDALLEKAGSSREKMLQAIIWLADMEDLPR' A
#
# COMPACT_ATOMS: atom_id res chain seq x y z
N MET A 1 21.41 -0.31 6.53
CA MET A 1 21.37 -1.00 5.21
C MET A 1 19.97 -0.86 4.62
N ILE A 2 19.83 -0.78 3.30
CA ILE A 2 18.54 -0.72 2.60
C ILE A 2 18.29 -2.07 1.93
N GLU A 3 17.12 -2.65 2.14
CA GLU A 3 16.65 -3.86 1.45
C GLU A 3 15.50 -3.48 0.51
N ARG A 4 15.49 -4.03 -0.70
CA ARG A 4 14.47 -3.77 -1.73
C ARG A 4 13.86 -5.09 -2.20
N ILE A 5 12.53 -5.18 -2.21
CA ILE A 5 11.79 -6.40 -2.58
C ILE A 5 10.84 -6.07 -3.74
N GLU A 6 10.66 -7.02 -4.66
CA GLU A 6 9.90 -6.86 -5.91
C GLU A 6 10.30 -5.60 -6.68
N THR A 7 11.57 -5.59 -7.13
CA THR A 7 12.15 -4.46 -7.84
C THR A 7 12.00 -4.61 -9.35
N SER A 8 11.59 -3.51 -9.99
CA SER A 8 11.58 -3.31 -11.44
C SER A 8 12.50 -2.13 -11.80
N ALA A 9 12.68 -1.86 -13.09
CA ALA A 9 13.42 -0.68 -13.56
C ALA A 9 12.83 0.66 -13.08
N ARG A 10 11.52 0.70 -12.80
CA ARG A 10 10.81 1.92 -12.39
C ARG A 10 10.77 2.10 -10.87
N MET A 11 10.55 1.02 -10.12
CA MET A 11 10.38 1.07 -8.66
C MET A 11 10.55 -0.29 -7.98
N SER A 12 10.77 -0.27 -6.67
CA SER A 12 10.59 -1.41 -5.77
C SER A 12 9.24 -1.32 -5.08
N LYS A 13 8.52 -2.43 -4.94
CA LYS A 13 7.23 -2.41 -4.23
C LYS A 13 7.37 -2.27 -2.71
N ILE A 14 8.46 -2.80 -2.17
CA ILE A 14 8.79 -2.70 -0.74
C ILE A 14 10.23 -2.23 -0.60
N VAL A 15 10.46 -1.26 0.27
CA VAL A 15 11.79 -0.83 0.71
C VAL A 15 11.84 -0.90 2.23
N LYS A 16 12.81 -1.64 2.78
CA LYS A 16 13.00 -1.76 4.23
C LYS A 16 14.25 -1.03 4.67
N HIS A 17 14.13 -0.26 5.74
CA HIS A 17 15.26 0.43 6.37
C HIS A 17 15.00 0.63 7.86
N ASN A 18 15.99 0.28 8.70
CA ASN A 18 15.95 0.44 10.16
C ASN A 18 14.64 -0.03 10.82
N GLY A 19 14.16 -1.22 10.44
CA GLY A 19 12.94 -1.82 11.00
C GLY A 19 11.63 -1.25 10.44
N VAL A 20 11.68 -0.28 9.53
CA VAL A 20 10.50 0.31 8.88
C VAL A 20 10.40 -0.19 7.44
N ALA A 21 9.19 -0.58 7.04
CA ALA A 21 8.86 -0.93 5.66
C ALA A 21 8.08 0.22 5.01
N TYR A 22 8.53 0.64 3.83
CA TYR A 22 7.87 1.61 2.96
C TYR A 22 7.30 0.87 1.75
N LEU A 23 6.01 1.03 1.52
CA LEU A 23 5.32 0.43 0.38
C LEU A 23 5.19 1.45 -0.75
N CYS A 24 5.27 0.99 -2.00
CA CYS A 24 4.87 1.82 -3.13
C CYS A 24 3.36 2.07 -3.11
N GLY A 25 2.89 3.06 -3.87
CA GLY A 25 1.46 3.33 -4.02
C GLY A 25 0.71 2.09 -4.51
N GLN A 26 -0.42 1.80 -3.86
CA GLN A 26 -1.36 0.76 -4.29
C GLN A 26 -2.57 1.44 -4.93
N VAL A 27 -2.98 0.92 -6.07
CA VAL A 27 -4.18 1.34 -6.80
C VAL A 27 -5.06 0.10 -6.89
N GLY A 28 -6.32 0.21 -6.52
CA GLY A 28 -7.28 -0.89 -6.61
C GLY A 28 -8.12 -0.79 -7.87
N ASP A 29 -8.63 -1.93 -8.31
CA ASP A 29 -9.54 -2.06 -9.44
C ASP A 29 -10.99 -2.25 -8.95
N GLY A 30 -11.96 -1.78 -9.72
CA GLY A 30 -13.39 -1.87 -9.38
C GLY A 30 -14.22 -0.75 -9.98
N ALA A 31 -15.54 -0.95 -10.03
CA ALA A 31 -16.48 0.04 -10.56
C ALA A 31 -16.82 1.13 -9.54
N THR A 32 -16.75 0.80 -8.25
CA THR A 32 -17.05 1.73 -7.15
C THR A 32 -15.82 2.03 -6.30
N VAL A 33 -15.79 3.19 -5.63
CA VAL A 33 -14.74 3.54 -4.66
C VAL A 33 -14.58 2.46 -3.57
N ALA A 34 -15.67 1.85 -3.14
CA ALA A 34 -15.65 0.81 -2.12
C ALA A 34 -14.98 -0.47 -2.61
N GLU A 35 -15.18 -0.85 -3.88
CA GLU A 35 -14.50 -1.99 -4.51
C GLU A 35 -13.01 -1.70 -4.69
N GLN A 36 -12.66 -0.55 -5.25
CA GLN A 36 -11.27 -0.12 -5.43
C GLN A 36 -10.54 -0.05 -4.09
N THR A 37 -11.19 0.46 -3.04
CA THR A 37 -10.61 0.53 -1.69
C THR A 37 -10.35 -0.87 -1.13
N ARG A 38 -11.31 -1.80 -1.26
CA ARG A 38 -11.11 -3.20 -0.80
C ARG A 38 -9.96 -3.87 -1.53
N ASP A 39 -9.87 -3.72 -2.85
CA ASP A 39 -8.78 -4.31 -3.62
C ASP A 39 -7.43 -3.68 -3.26
N CYS A 40 -7.35 -2.35 -3.17
CA CYS A 40 -6.16 -1.62 -2.73
C CYS A 40 -5.66 -2.11 -1.36
N LEU A 41 -6.57 -2.24 -0.39
CA LEU A 41 -6.26 -2.74 0.95
C LEU A 41 -5.78 -4.20 0.94
N SER A 42 -6.33 -5.06 0.07
CA SER A 42 -5.86 -6.44 -0.09
C SER A 42 -4.43 -6.51 -0.64
N ARG A 43 -4.09 -5.62 -1.57
CA ARG A 43 -2.72 -5.49 -2.12
C ARG A 43 -1.74 -5.00 -1.06
N VAL A 44 -2.16 -4.05 -0.22
CA VAL A 44 -1.37 -3.58 0.94
C VAL A 44 -1.08 -4.75 1.88
N ASP A 45 -2.06 -5.59 2.21
CA ASP A 45 -1.86 -6.75 3.08
C ASP A 45 -0.83 -7.71 2.53
N ALA A 46 -0.98 -8.08 1.25
CA ALA A 46 -0.05 -8.98 0.59
C ALA A 46 1.40 -8.44 0.61
N LEU A 47 1.58 -7.13 0.52
CA LEU A 47 2.91 -6.50 0.62
C LEU A 47 3.41 -6.42 2.07
N LEU A 48 2.55 -6.15 3.04
CA LEU A 48 2.91 -6.17 4.46
C LEU A 48 3.35 -7.56 4.90
N GLU A 49 2.62 -8.61 4.51
CA GLU A 49 2.98 -10.00 4.78
C GLU A 49 4.35 -10.34 4.19
N LYS A 50 4.59 -9.98 2.92
CA LYS A 50 5.90 -10.14 2.27
C LYS A 50 7.02 -9.37 2.97
N ALA A 51 6.72 -8.24 3.59
CA ALA A 51 7.68 -7.47 4.38
C ALA A 51 7.96 -8.09 5.76
N GLY A 52 7.18 -9.09 6.20
CA GLY A 52 7.19 -9.65 7.55
C GLY A 52 6.43 -8.80 8.57
N SER A 53 5.42 -8.06 8.12
CA SER A 53 4.62 -7.11 8.89
C SER A 53 3.12 -7.40 8.75
N SER A 54 2.29 -6.53 9.32
CA SER A 54 0.83 -6.60 9.27
C SER A 54 0.23 -5.21 9.50
N ARG A 55 -1.10 -5.07 9.34
CA ARG A 55 -1.79 -3.77 9.52
C ARG A 55 -1.66 -3.21 10.94
N GLU A 56 -1.55 -4.08 11.93
CA GLU A 56 -1.39 -3.71 13.35
C GLU A 56 -0.06 -2.98 13.63
N LYS A 57 0.89 -3.03 12.69
CA LYS A 57 2.19 -2.35 12.77
C LYS A 57 2.28 -1.14 11.82
N MET A 58 1.17 -0.72 11.21
CA MET A 58 1.16 0.40 10.28
C MET A 58 1.38 1.71 11.03
N LEU A 59 2.30 2.53 10.52
CA LEU A 59 2.64 3.83 11.12
C LEU A 59 1.91 4.99 10.44
N GLN A 60 1.70 4.91 9.13
CA GLN A 60 1.10 5.96 8.32
C GLN A 60 0.46 5.35 7.07
N ALA A 61 -0.69 5.89 6.67
CA ALA A 61 -1.30 5.66 5.36
C ALA A 61 -1.64 7.02 4.75
N ILE A 62 -1.26 7.23 3.48
CA ILE A 62 -1.63 8.41 2.69
C ILE A 62 -2.60 7.94 1.62
N ILE A 63 -3.83 8.46 1.66
CA ILE A 63 -4.90 8.10 0.75
C ILE A 63 -5.07 9.25 -0.25
N TRP A 64 -4.96 8.93 -1.54
CA TRP A 64 -5.22 9.85 -2.64
C TRP A 64 -6.58 9.48 -3.23
N LEU A 65 -7.54 10.40 -3.14
CA LEU A 65 -8.86 10.28 -3.76
C LEU A 65 -8.90 11.14 -5.02
N ALA A 66 -9.57 10.63 -6.06
CA ALA A 66 -9.77 11.38 -7.29
C ALA A 66 -10.80 12.50 -7.10
N ASP A 67 -11.84 12.25 -6.29
CA ASP A 67 -12.86 13.20 -5.90
C ASP A 67 -13.08 13.15 -4.38
N MET A 68 -13.34 14.30 -3.75
CA MET A 68 -13.67 14.37 -2.32
C MET A 68 -15.09 13.90 -2.02
N GLU A 69 -15.99 13.87 -3.02
CA GLU A 69 -17.33 13.30 -2.86
C GLU A 69 -17.32 11.80 -2.57
N ASP A 70 -16.24 11.10 -2.93
CA ASP A 70 -16.03 9.68 -2.63
C ASP A 70 -15.74 9.41 -1.14
N LEU A 71 -15.36 10.43 -0.37
CA LEU A 71 -15.16 10.30 1.06
C LEU A 71 -16.53 10.35 1.76
N PRO A 72 -16.95 9.28 2.47
CA PRO A 72 -18.18 9.34 3.25
C PRO A 72 -18.07 10.45 4.31
N ARG A 73 -19.16 11.19 4.49
CA ARG A 73 -19.27 12.26 5.50
C ARG A 73 -19.33 11.71 6.92
#